data_AF-A0A7S2VJC2-F1
#
_entry.id   AF-A0A7S2VJC2-F1
#
_cell.length_a   1.000
_cell.length_b   1.000
_cell.length_c   1.000
_cell.angle_alpha   90.00
_cell.angle_beta   90.00
_cell.angle_gamma   90.00
#
_symmetry.space_group_name_H-M   'P 1'
#
loop_
_entity.id
_entity.type
_entity.pdbx_description
1 polymer ?
#
loop_
_entity_poly.entity_id
_entity_poly.type
_entity_poly.pdbx_seq_one_letter_code
_entity_poly.pdbx_strand_id
1 'polypeptide(L)'
;RGLAGGAFAGLGLPGRGVLAERREAGAVRRSPTALNARGGKDYWEGEWICADCGYIYNERAFGGKFEDMQAGFKCPQCSAPRRRFARKLGDKIGTTLDGGDTPIILFSAAALLTVFALAYFALK
;
A
#
# COMPACT_ATOMS: atom_id res chain seq x y z
N ARG A 1 44.02 70.52 20.49
CA ARG A 1 44.07 70.39 19.01
C ARG A 1 44.94 69.17 18.69
N GLY A 2 44.39 68.16 18.00
CA GLY A 2 45.05 66.92 17.52
C GLY A 2 45.00 65.79 18.55
N LEU A 3 44.20 64.71 18.46
CA LEU A 3 44.01 63.62 17.47
C LEU A 3 45.17 62.61 17.37
N ALA A 4 44.97 61.43 17.98
CA ALA A 4 45.33 60.06 17.51
C ALA A 4 44.94 59.08 18.64
N GLY A 5 44.01 58.13 18.48
CA GLY A 5 44.19 56.83 17.78
C GLY A 5 44.96 55.87 18.71
N GLY A 6 44.50 54.71 19.17
CA GLY A 6 43.47 53.76 18.78
C GLY A 6 44.10 52.36 18.88
N ALA A 7 43.56 51.43 19.69
CA ALA A 7 43.77 49.97 19.58
C ALA A 7 43.12 49.24 20.79
N PHE A 8 42.03 48.50 20.57
CA PHE A 8 41.59 47.47 21.52
C PHE A 8 41.21 46.19 20.79
N ALA A 9 41.84 45.12 21.28
CA ALA A 9 41.36 43.75 21.34
C ALA A 9 41.17 42.98 20.03
N GLY A 10 42.26 42.36 19.58
CA GLY A 10 42.17 40.98 19.11
C GLY A 10 42.25 40.04 20.32
N LEU A 11 41.27 39.14 20.46
CA LEU A 11 41.35 37.90 21.24
C LEU A 11 40.32 36.93 20.64
N GLY A 12 40.82 35.75 20.28
CA GLY A 12 40.13 34.77 19.44
C GLY A 12 38.89 34.13 20.05
N LEU A 13 37.97 33.73 19.19
CA LEU A 13 36.85 32.85 19.51
C LEU A 13 37.35 31.38 19.49
N PRO A 14 37.25 30.63 20.60
CA PRO A 14 37.32 29.17 20.53
C PRO A 14 35.96 28.60 20.10
N GLY A 15 36.06 27.56 19.27
CA GLY A 15 34.97 26.94 18.54
C GLY A 15 33.77 26.52 19.39
N ARG A 16 32.59 26.92 18.93
CA ARG A 16 31.34 26.22 19.22
C ARG A 16 31.26 25.03 18.25
N GLY A 17 31.54 23.85 18.78
CA GLY A 17 31.28 22.58 18.11
C GLY A 17 29.86 22.55 17.59
N VAL A 18 29.73 22.44 16.27
CA VAL A 18 28.48 22.17 15.57
C VAL A 18 28.09 20.74 15.93
N LEU A 19 27.20 20.60 16.93
CA LEU A 19 26.42 19.38 17.08
C LEU A 19 25.56 19.27 15.83
N ALA A 20 26.04 18.45 14.89
CA ALA A 20 25.29 17.98 13.76
C ALA A 20 24.13 17.13 14.29
N GLU A 21 23.04 17.79 14.62
CA GLU A 21 21.74 17.16 14.87
C GLU A 21 21.37 16.46 13.55
N ARG A 22 21.64 15.16 13.52
CA ARG A 22 21.27 14.22 12.47
C ARG A 22 19.75 14.26 12.39
N ARG A 23 19.21 15.15 11.56
CA ARG A 23 17.79 15.16 11.19
C ARG A 23 17.51 13.85 10.49
N GLU A 24 17.12 12.86 11.28
CA GLU A 24 16.45 11.68 10.82
C GLU A 24 15.20 12.19 10.09
N ALA A 25 15.26 12.15 8.75
CA ALA A 25 14.11 12.31 7.89
C ALA A 25 13.20 11.10 8.14
N GLY A 26 12.52 11.14 9.29
CA GLY A 26 11.40 10.29 9.58
C GLY A 26 10.39 10.52 8.47
N ALA A 27 10.30 9.55 7.56
CA ALA A 27 9.19 9.42 6.66
C ALA A 27 7.94 9.27 7.53
N VAL A 28 7.36 10.40 7.94
CA VAL A 28 6.01 10.47 8.48
C VAL A 28 5.14 9.88 7.39
N ARG A 29 4.74 8.62 7.58
CA ARG A 29 3.60 8.03 6.88
C ARG A 29 2.42 8.90 7.29
N ARG A 30 2.17 9.95 6.52
CA ARG A 30 0.94 10.70 6.63
C ARG A 30 -0.16 9.72 6.27
N SER A 31 -0.82 9.18 7.29
CA SER A 31 -2.05 8.43 7.12
C SER A 31 -2.98 9.27 6.23
N PRO A 32 -3.47 8.72 5.10
CA PRO A 32 -4.32 9.49 4.16
C PRO A 32 -5.61 10.01 4.81
N THR A 33 -5.95 9.46 5.99
CA THR A 33 -7.20 9.68 6.70
C THR A 33 -7.41 11.12 7.18
N ALA A 34 -6.36 11.95 7.31
CA ALA A 34 -6.48 13.30 7.85
C ALA A 34 -6.98 14.37 6.85
N LEU A 35 -7.06 14.07 5.54
CA LEU A 35 -7.43 15.05 4.51
C LEU A 35 -8.93 15.04 4.11
N ASN A 36 -9.73 14.07 4.57
CA ASN A 36 -11.13 13.92 4.12
C ASN A 36 -12.17 14.64 4.98
N ALA A 37 -11.78 15.49 5.94
CA ALA A 37 -12.71 16.07 6.91
C ALA A 37 -13.50 17.32 6.44
N ARG A 38 -13.37 17.77 5.18
CA ARG A 38 -14.04 18.99 4.70
C ARG A 38 -14.66 18.82 3.30
N GLY A 39 -15.69 17.97 3.22
CA GLY A 39 -16.69 18.02 2.15
C GLY A 39 -16.60 16.96 1.05
N GLY A 40 -17.64 16.13 0.96
CA GLY A 40 -18.15 15.58 -0.30
C GLY A 40 -17.65 14.20 -0.73
N LYS A 41 -18.64 13.33 -1.03
CA LYS A 41 -18.64 12.00 -1.69
C LYS A 41 -17.92 10.85 -0.97
N ASP A 42 -18.68 9.79 -0.70
CA ASP A 42 -18.20 8.51 -0.16
C ASP A 42 -17.45 7.75 -1.26
N TYR A 43 -16.12 7.79 -1.21
CA TYR A 43 -15.27 7.04 -2.14
C TYR A 43 -14.89 5.68 -1.58
N TRP A 44 -14.51 4.73 -2.44
CA TRP A 44 -13.87 3.52 -1.97
C TRP A 44 -12.62 3.80 -1.16
N GLU A 45 -12.48 3.10 -0.03
CA GLU A 45 -11.24 3.00 0.70
C GLU A 45 -10.49 1.75 0.21
N GLY A 46 -9.65 1.93 -0.81
CA GLY A 46 -8.87 0.82 -1.34
C GLY A 46 -8.22 1.12 -2.68
N GLU A 47 -7.27 0.25 -3.02
CA GLU A 47 -6.48 0.34 -4.23
C GLU A 47 -7.27 -0.14 -5.45
N TRP A 48 -7.03 0.47 -6.61
CA TRP A 48 -7.65 0.05 -7.88
C TRP A 48 -6.63 -0.69 -8.73
N ILE A 49 -6.97 -1.91 -9.14
CA ILE A 49 -6.08 -2.77 -9.92
C ILE A 49 -6.68 -3.06 -11.30
N CYS A 50 -5.87 -2.94 -12.35
CA CYS A 50 -6.26 -3.34 -13.69
C CYS A 50 -6.40 -4.86 -13.77
N ALA A 51 -7.57 -5.37 -14.15
CA ALA A 51 -7.80 -6.81 -14.30
C ALA A 51 -7.03 -7.44 -15.46
N ASP A 52 -6.60 -6.65 -16.46
CA ASP A 52 -5.91 -7.16 -17.64
C ASP A 52 -4.39 -7.32 -17.45
N CYS A 53 -3.75 -6.44 -16.68
CA CYS A 53 -2.28 -6.45 -16.52
C CYS A 53 -1.79 -6.33 -15.07
N GLY A 54 -2.68 -6.21 -14.09
CA GLY A 54 -2.30 -6.05 -12.69
C GLY A 54 -1.74 -4.67 -12.33
N TYR A 55 -1.78 -3.69 -13.22
CA TYR A 55 -1.34 -2.32 -12.91
C TYR A 55 -2.16 -1.73 -11.77
N ILE A 56 -1.45 -1.25 -10.74
CA ILE A 56 -2.01 -0.61 -9.56
C ILE A 56 -2.09 0.90 -9.80
N TYR A 57 -3.28 1.46 -9.63
CA TYR A 57 -3.53 2.88 -9.86
C TYR A 57 -2.82 3.76 -8.82
N ASN A 58 -2.11 4.79 -9.26
CA ASN A 58 -1.40 5.68 -8.33
C ASN A 58 -2.10 7.04 -8.22
N GLU A 59 -2.79 7.29 -7.11
CA GLU A 59 -3.50 8.56 -6.86
C GLU A 59 -2.57 9.79 -6.93
N ARG A 60 -1.29 9.65 -6.55
CA ARG A 60 -0.33 10.77 -6.59
C ARG A 60 0.12 11.11 -7.99
N ALA A 61 0.22 10.12 -8.88
CA ALA A 61 0.66 10.32 -10.25
C ALA A 61 -0.39 11.07 -11.07
N PHE A 62 -1.67 10.86 -10.77
CA PHE A 62 -2.78 11.44 -11.52
C PHE A 62 -3.59 12.50 -10.75
N GLY A 63 -3.24 12.79 -9.50
CA GLY A 63 -3.74 13.93 -8.73
C GLY A 63 -5.18 13.80 -8.23
N GLY A 64 -5.79 12.61 -8.26
CA GLY A 64 -7.18 12.42 -7.86
C GLY A 64 -7.57 10.96 -7.64
N LYS A 65 -8.73 10.76 -6.99
CA LYS A 65 -9.32 9.44 -6.77
C LYS A 65 -9.79 8.83 -8.08
N PHE A 66 -9.69 7.50 -8.19
CA PHE A 66 -10.06 6.76 -9.40
C PHE A 66 -11.54 6.94 -9.81
N GLU A 67 -12.42 7.19 -8.84
CA GLU A 67 -13.86 7.36 -9.07
C GLU A 67 -14.18 8.68 -9.79
N ASP A 68 -13.37 9.72 -9.61
CA ASP A 68 -13.52 11.03 -10.24
C ASP A 68 -12.84 11.15 -11.61
N MET A 69 -12.02 10.16 -11.99
CA MET A 69 -11.29 10.22 -13.25
C MET A 69 -12.22 10.25 -14.47
N GLN A 70 -11.83 11.05 -15.47
CA GLN A 70 -12.54 11.21 -16.74
C GLN A 70 -12.94 9.86 -17.35
N ALA A 71 -14.15 9.80 -17.92
CA ALA A 71 -14.59 8.72 -18.78
C ALA A 71 -13.66 8.64 -20.01
N GLY A 72 -12.62 7.81 -19.93
CA GLY A 72 -11.56 7.76 -20.95
C GLY A 72 -10.19 7.36 -20.42
N PHE A 73 -10.00 7.26 -19.10
CA PHE A 73 -8.76 6.74 -18.54
C PHE A 73 -8.38 5.37 -19.13
N LYS A 74 -7.17 5.29 -19.67
CA LYS A 74 -6.56 4.08 -20.22
C LYS A 74 -5.41 3.65 -19.32
N CYS A 75 -5.32 2.35 -19.06
CA CYS A 75 -4.18 1.81 -18.33
C CYS A 75 -2.87 2.12 -19.08
N PRO A 76 -1.85 2.68 -18.42
CA PRO A 76 -0.58 3.03 -19.05
C PRO A 76 0.28 1.81 -19.45
N GLN A 77 -0.10 0.59 -19.04
CA GLN A 77 0.63 -0.63 -19.37
C GLN A 77 -0.02 -1.44 -20.49
N CYS A 78 -1.35 -1.60 -20.44
CA CYS A 78 -2.07 -2.45 -21.40
C CYS A 78 -3.12 -1.71 -22.24
N SER A 79 -3.24 -0.39 -22.12
CA SER A 79 -4.27 0.41 -22.80
C SER A 79 -5.72 -0.03 -22.51
N ALA A 80 -5.94 -0.85 -21.48
CA ALA A 80 -7.27 -1.28 -21.08
C ALA A 80 -8.14 -0.08 -20.67
N PRO A 81 -9.44 -0.11 -20.99
CA PRO A 81 -10.36 0.95 -20.59
C PRO A 81 -10.62 0.91 -19.08
N ARG A 82 -10.95 2.07 -18.50
CA ARG A 82 -11.30 2.27 -17.07
C ARG A 82 -12.25 1.21 -16.49
N ARG A 83 -13.20 0.70 -17.28
CA ARG A 83 -14.16 -0.36 -16.87
C ARG A 83 -13.53 -1.70 -16.47
N ARG A 84 -12.26 -1.95 -16.82
CA ARG A 84 -11.53 -3.20 -16.49
C ARG A 84 -10.78 -3.11 -15.16
N PHE A 85 -10.87 -1.99 -14.45
CA PHE A 85 -10.28 -1.87 -13.13
C PHE A 85 -11.20 -2.46 -12.07
N ALA A 86 -10.65 -3.37 -11.27
CA ALA A 86 -11.31 -3.96 -10.12
C ALA A 86 -10.88 -3.27 -8.82
N ARG A 87 -11.79 -3.21 -7.86
CA ARG A 87 -11.49 -2.78 -6.50
C ARG A 87 -10.69 -3.88 -5.80
N LYS A 88 -9.53 -3.52 -5.23
CA LYS A 88 -8.79 -4.44 -4.37
C LYS A 88 -9.48 -4.47 -3.00
N LEU A 89 -10.18 -5.56 -2.70
CA LEU A 89 -10.67 -5.84 -1.35
C LEU A 89 -9.46 -6.33 -0.56
N GLY A 90 -8.98 -5.52 0.39
CA GLY A 90 -7.64 -5.57 0.98
C GLY A 90 -7.08 -6.98 1.25
N ASP A 91 -5.85 -7.19 0.76
CA ASP A 91 -4.81 -8.23 1.02
C ASP A 91 -5.17 -9.67 1.45
N LYS A 92 -6.44 -10.05 1.53
CA LYS A 92 -6.89 -11.44 1.56
C LYS A 92 -7.16 -11.87 0.12
N ILE A 93 -6.09 -11.93 -0.68
CA ILE A 93 -6.14 -12.65 -1.95
C ILE A 93 -6.42 -14.11 -1.57
N GLY A 94 -7.54 -14.66 -2.07
CA GLY A 94 -8.12 -15.93 -1.61
C GLY A 94 -7.31 -17.18 -2.00
N THR A 95 -6.08 -17.29 -1.52
CA THR A 95 -5.17 -18.39 -1.90
C THR A 95 -4.46 -19.08 -0.73
N THR A 96 -4.71 -18.70 0.53
CA THR A 96 -4.20 -19.42 1.71
C THR A 96 -5.19 -19.19 2.86
N LEU A 97 -6.09 -20.06 3.30
CA LEU A 97 -6.11 -21.50 3.52
C LEU A 97 -7.61 -21.81 3.75
N ASP A 98 -8.29 -22.67 2.99
CA ASP A 98 -9.73 -23.02 3.16
C ASP A 98 -10.80 -22.11 2.54
N GLY A 99 -10.55 -21.55 1.35
CA GLY A 99 -11.59 -20.84 0.59
C GLY A 99 -12.74 -21.78 0.19
N GLY A 100 -13.73 -21.99 1.05
CA GLY A 100 -15.00 -22.68 0.76
C GLY A 100 -14.93 -24.17 0.37
N ASP A 101 -13.75 -24.71 0.07
CA ASP A 101 -13.54 -26.08 -0.42
C ASP A 101 -13.29 -27.11 0.69
N THR A 102 -13.20 -26.71 1.95
CA THR A 102 -13.15 -27.65 3.09
C THR A 102 -14.27 -28.70 3.07
N PRO A 103 -15.55 -28.37 2.76
CA PRO A 103 -16.58 -29.39 2.60
C PRO A 103 -16.26 -30.37 1.48
N ILE A 104 -15.77 -29.93 0.30
CA ILE A 104 -15.52 -30.85 -0.81
C ILE A 104 -14.36 -31.81 -0.50
N ILE A 105 -13.31 -31.32 0.15
CA ILE A 105 -12.17 -32.14 0.57
C ILE A 105 -12.60 -33.15 1.63
N LEU A 106 -13.41 -32.74 2.61
CA LEU A 106 -13.86 -33.61 3.70
C LEU A 106 -14.73 -34.76 3.17
N PHE A 107 -15.72 -34.49 2.33
CA PHE A 107 -16.58 -35.53 1.76
C PHE A 107 -15.80 -36.48 0.84
N SER A 108 -14.88 -35.94 0.04
CA SER A 108 -14.04 -36.74 -0.84
C SER A 108 -13.12 -37.69 -0.06
N ALA A 109 -12.47 -37.18 1.00
CA ALA A 109 -11.62 -37.98 1.87
C ALA A 109 -12.43 -39.06 2.61
N ALA A 110 -13.62 -38.72 3.14
CA ALA A 110 -14.48 -39.67 3.81
C ALA A 110 -14.97 -40.79 2.87
N ALA A 111 -15.35 -40.44 1.64
CA ALA A 111 -15.75 -41.42 0.63
C ALA A 111 -14.59 -42.36 0.28
N LEU A 112 -13.39 -41.81 0.07
CA LEU A 112 -12.18 -42.60 -0.23
C LEU A 112 -11.88 -43.61 0.89
N LEU A 113 -11.90 -43.16 2.16
CA LEU A 113 -11.67 -44.03 3.32
C LEU A 113 -12.74 -45.12 3.44
N THR A 114 -13.99 -44.78 3.13
CA THR A 114 -15.11 -45.75 3.15
C THR A 114 -14.90 -46.84 2.13
N VAL A 115 -14.50 -46.49 0.90
CA VAL A 115 -14.20 -47.48 -0.17
C VAL A 115 -13.05 -48.39 0.23
N PHE A 116 -11.96 -47.84 0.79
CA PHE A 116 -10.84 -48.65 1.28
C PHE A 116 -11.23 -49.59 2.40
N ALA A 117 -12.07 -49.15 3.34
CA ALA A 117 -12.56 -50.00 4.42
C ALA A 117 -13.39 -51.16 3.86
N LEU A 118 -14.33 -50.89 2.95
CA LEU A 118 -15.13 -51.94 2.31
C LEU A 118 -14.25 -52.94 1.52
N ALA A 119 -13.27 -52.43 0.78
CA ALA A 119 -12.32 -53.28 0.06
C ALA A 119 -11.52 -54.18 1.03
N TYR A 120 -11.02 -53.62 2.14
CA TYR A 120 -10.30 -54.38 3.15
C TYR A 120 -11.17 -55.47 3.79
N PHE A 121 -12.43 -55.17 4.13
CA PHE A 121 -13.37 -56.16 4.66
C PHE A 121 -13.76 -57.24 3.64
N ALA A 122 -13.75 -56.95 2.34
CA ALA A 122 -14.05 -57.92 1.30
C ALA A 122 -12.85 -58.83 0.96
N LEU A 123 -11.62 -58.34 1.14
CA LEU A 123 -10.37 -59.07 0.89
C LEU A 123 -9.93 -59.94 2.07
N LYS A 124 -10.46 -59.67 3.26
CA LYS A 124 -10.20 -60.42 4.49
C LYS A 124 -11.25 -61.50 4.69
#